data_AF-D2CPI0-F1
#
_entry.id   AF-D2CPI0-F1
#
_cell.length_a   1.000
_cell.length_b   1.000
_cell.length_c   1.000
_cell.angle_alpha   90.00
_cell.angle_beta   90.00
_cell.angle_gamma   90.00
#
_symmetry.space_group_name_H-M   'P 1'
#
loop_
_entity.id
_entity.type
_entity.pdbx_description
1 polymer ?
#
loop_
_entity_poly.entity_id
_entity_poly.type
_entity_poly.pdbx_seq_one_letter_code
_entity_poly.pdbx_strand_id
1 'polypeptide(L)'
;TSPAAIGNCLSVADRMDVQVAIHTDTLNESGFLEHTLAAFKDRTIHTFHTEGAGGGHAPDIIAAIGQSNVLPSSTNPTRPYTVNTLDEHLDMLMVCHHLDASITEDNAFAESRIRRETIAAEDILHDLGAISMMSSDSQAMGRVGEVVMRTWQTAHKMKTQRGSLKEDVSRNDNFRAKRYIAKY
;
A
#
# COMPACT_ATOMS: atom_id res chain seq x y z
N THR A 1 1.81 2.24 16.12
CA THR A 1 2.70 3.40 15.86
C THR A 1 2.04 4.64 16.42
N SER A 2 2.61 5.34 17.42
CA SER A 2 1.90 6.43 18.11
C SER A 2 2.18 7.83 17.53
N PRO A 3 1.25 8.80 17.67
CA PRO A 3 1.46 10.19 17.26
C PRO A 3 2.72 10.85 17.85
N ALA A 4 3.07 10.52 19.09
CA ALA A 4 4.28 11.04 19.73
C ALA A 4 5.57 10.54 19.05
N ALA A 5 5.62 9.25 18.69
CA ALA A 5 6.74 8.66 17.97
C ALA A 5 6.88 9.27 16.56
N ILE A 6 5.75 9.41 15.85
CA ILE A 6 5.67 10.07 14.54
C ILE A 6 6.22 11.51 14.62
N GLY A 7 5.71 12.29 15.59
CA GLY A 7 6.10 13.68 15.78
C GLY A 7 7.60 13.85 16.03
N ASN A 8 8.18 13.01 16.89
CA ASN A 8 9.61 13.03 17.17
C ASN A 8 10.44 12.60 15.95
N CYS A 9 10.08 11.49 15.29
CA CYS A 9 10.81 10.95 14.14
C CYS A 9 10.88 11.98 13.00
N LEU A 10 9.76 12.59 12.62
CA LEU A 10 9.72 13.61 11.58
C LEU A 10 10.52 14.87 11.96
N SER A 11 10.56 15.24 13.25
CA SER A 11 11.38 16.37 13.70
C SER A 11 12.88 16.09 13.58
N VAL A 12 13.29 14.82 13.71
CA VAL A 12 14.68 14.40 13.45
C VAL A 12 14.94 14.40 11.94
N ALA A 13 13.99 13.88 11.15
CA ALA A 13 14.08 13.82 9.70
C ALA A 13 14.32 15.19 9.06
N ASP A 14 13.53 16.20 9.45
CA ASP A 14 13.68 17.58 8.97
C ASP A 14 15.07 18.17 9.29
N ARG A 15 15.64 17.83 10.45
CA ARG A 15 16.97 18.34 10.85
C ARG A 15 18.12 17.63 10.13
N MET A 16 17.90 16.39 9.71
CA MET A 16 18.93 15.52 9.15
C MET A 16 18.82 15.36 7.63
N ASP A 17 17.76 15.91 7.01
CA ASP A 17 17.44 15.77 5.58
C ASP A 17 17.38 14.29 5.14
N VAL A 18 16.59 13.50 5.87
CA VAL A 18 16.37 12.07 5.58
C VAL A 18 14.88 11.77 5.43
N GLN A 19 14.54 10.77 4.61
CA GLN A 19 13.16 10.32 4.45
C GLN A 19 12.69 9.48 5.65
N VAL A 20 11.40 9.52 5.94
CA VAL A 20 10.74 8.63 6.91
C VAL A 20 9.76 7.72 6.17
N ALA A 21 9.97 6.41 6.27
CA ALA A 21 8.98 5.42 5.88
C ALA A 21 8.12 5.02 7.08
N ILE A 22 6.82 4.82 6.88
CA ILE A 22 5.90 4.47 7.96
C ILE A 22 5.00 3.27 7.63
N HIS A 23 4.89 2.37 8.59
CA HIS A 23 3.82 1.40 8.77
C HIS A 23 2.93 1.90 9.92
N THR A 24 1.67 2.22 9.61
CA THR A 24 0.77 2.92 10.56
C THR A 24 0.08 1.96 11.53
N ASP A 25 -0.69 2.51 12.47
CA ASP A 25 -1.28 1.75 13.57
C ASP A 25 -2.51 0.96 13.14
N THR A 26 -2.31 -0.28 12.68
CA THR A 26 -3.38 -1.19 12.22
C THR A 26 -4.51 -1.33 13.25
N LEU A 27 -4.17 -1.36 14.53
CA LEU A 27 -5.12 -1.56 15.62
C LEU A 27 -5.93 -0.31 15.95
N ASN A 28 -5.56 0.84 15.39
CA ASN A 28 -6.09 2.15 15.78
C ASN A 28 -5.96 2.41 17.29
N GLU A 29 -4.97 1.80 17.95
CA GLU A 29 -4.78 1.86 19.41
C GLU A 29 -4.56 3.30 19.89
N SER A 30 -3.73 4.04 19.14
CA SER A 30 -3.34 5.42 19.46
C SER A 30 -4.19 6.47 18.74
N GLY A 31 -5.26 6.04 18.07
CA GLY A 31 -6.15 6.86 17.24
C GLY A 31 -6.36 6.26 15.85
N PHE A 32 -7.39 6.74 15.15
CA PHE A 32 -7.66 6.41 13.76
C PHE A 32 -6.75 7.18 12.79
N LEU A 33 -6.86 6.90 11.49
CA LEU A 33 -6.01 7.46 10.44
C LEU A 33 -5.87 8.98 10.53
N GLU A 34 -6.93 9.73 10.76
CA GLU A 34 -6.92 11.19 10.84
C GLU A 34 -5.99 11.72 11.94
N HIS A 35 -5.81 10.96 13.03
CA HIS A 35 -4.88 11.32 14.11
C HIS A 35 -3.43 11.14 13.66
N THR A 36 -3.15 10.07 12.92
CA THR A 36 -1.83 9.83 12.30
C THR A 36 -1.53 10.89 11.24
N LEU A 37 -2.50 11.23 10.38
CA LEU A 37 -2.34 12.30 9.38
C LEU A 37 -2.07 13.65 10.06
N ALA A 38 -2.81 13.98 11.13
CA ALA A 38 -2.56 15.18 11.92
C ALA A 38 -1.16 15.18 12.58
N ALA A 39 -0.65 14.02 12.98
CA ALA A 39 0.69 13.87 13.54
C ALA A 39 1.81 14.13 12.52
N PHE A 40 1.54 13.94 11.22
CA PHE A 40 2.48 14.29 10.16
C PHE A 40 2.75 15.80 10.12
N LYS A 41 1.73 16.63 10.42
CA LYS A 41 1.80 18.10 10.34
C LYS A 41 2.31 18.58 8.99
N ASP A 42 1.76 18.02 7.92
CA ASP A 42 2.09 18.29 6.51
C ASP A 42 3.57 18.08 6.11
N ARG A 43 4.38 17.42 6.95
CA ARG A 43 5.76 17.06 6.64
C ARG A 43 5.81 15.86 5.70
N THR A 44 6.83 15.83 4.84
CA THR A 44 7.02 14.77 3.85
C THR A 44 7.18 13.42 4.54
N ILE A 45 6.42 12.42 4.07
CA ILE A 45 6.49 11.06 4.61
C ILE A 45 6.18 10.03 3.52
N HIS A 46 6.89 8.90 3.55
CA HIS A 46 6.62 7.75 2.70
C HIS A 46 5.72 6.76 3.43
N THR A 47 4.48 6.59 2.97
CA THR A 47 3.61 5.51 3.47
C THR A 47 3.93 4.20 2.76
N PHE A 48 4.39 3.21 3.53
CA PHE A 48 4.66 1.88 3.02
C PHE A 48 3.34 1.11 2.84
N HIS A 49 3.28 0.17 1.89
CA HIS A 49 2.11 -0.70 1.58
C HIS A 49 0.76 0.00 1.80
N THR A 50 0.58 1.14 1.13
CA THR A 50 -0.45 2.15 1.45
C THR A 50 -1.88 1.62 1.36
N GLU A 51 -2.11 0.55 0.61
CA GLU A 51 -3.41 -0.13 0.57
C GLU A 51 -3.81 -0.78 1.90
N GLY A 52 -2.83 -1.25 2.69
CA GLY A 52 -3.02 -1.68 4.06
C GLY A 52 -2.99 -3.18 4.33
N ALA A 53 -2.96 -4.07 3.34
CA ALA A 53 -2.80 -5.52 3.60
C ALA A 53 -1.45 -5.82 4.27
N GLY A 54 -0.37 -5.19 3.78
CA GLY A 54 0.96 -5.21 4.41
C GLY A 54 0.97 -4.54 5.80
N GLY A 55 -0.05 -3.74 6.10
CA GLY A 55 -0.40 -3.18 7.41
C GLY A 55 -0.60 -1.67 7.40
N GLY A 56 -1.23 -1.19 8.46
CA GLY A 56 -1.69 0.20 8.58
C GLY A 56 -3.14 0.27 9.02
N HIS A 57 -3.59 1.47 9.41
CA HIS A 57 -4.94 1.74 9.92
C HIS A 57 -6.02 0.95 9.16
N ALA A 58 -6.70 0.07 9.87
CA ALA A 58 -7.79 -0.72 9.32
C ALA A 58 -9.12 0.06 9.45
N PRO A 59 -9.92 0.19 8.38
CA PRO A 59 -9.72 -0.33 7.03
C PRO A 59 -9.14 0.69 6.02
N ASP A 60 -8.79 1.90 6.46
CA ASP A 60 -8.84 3.10 5.62
C ASP A 60 -7.48 3.78 5.34
N ILE A 61 -6.35 3.18 5.71
CA ILE A 61 -4.99 3.73 5.43
C ILE A 61 -4.78 4.17 3.97
N ILE A 62 -5.46 3.54 3.01
CA ILE A 62 -5.44 3.90 1.59
C ILE A 62 -5.82 5.37 1.33
N ALA A 63 -6.61 5.99 2.21
CA ALA A 63 -6.97 7.41 2.11
C ALA A 63 -5.78 8.37 2.28
N ALA A 64 -4.64 7.91 2.82
CA ALA A 64 -3.42 8.70 2.92
C ALA A 64 -2.90 9.17 1.54
N ILE A 65 -3.26 8.48 0.46
CA ILE A 65 -2.94 8.86 -0.93
C ILE A 65 -3.49 10.26 -1.29
N GLY A 66 -4.54 10.73 -0.61
CA GLY A 66 -5.12 12.06 -0.84
C GLY A 66 -4.30 13.22 -0.26
N GLN A 67 -3.23 12.95 0.50
CA GLN A 67 -2.43 13.98 1.17
C GLN A 67 -1.23 14.39 0.32
N SER A 68 -1.03 15.70 0.13
CA SER A 68 0.01 16.22 -0.76
C SER A 68 1.44 15.99 -0.27
N ASN A 69 1.61 15.78 1.04
CA ASN A 69 2.90 15.50 1.69
C ASN A 69 3.24 14.00 1.76
N VAL A 70 2.32 13.13 1.32
CA VAL A 70 2.51 11.68 1.35
C VAL A 70 3.08 11.19 0.02
N LEU A 71 4.12 10.36 0.12
CA LEU A 71 4.71 9.63 -1.00
C LEU A 71 4.30 8.16 -0.90
N PRO A 72 3.19 7.73 -1.54
CA PRO A 72 2.64 6.40 -1.32
C PRO A 72 3.34 5.31 -2.15
N SER A 73 3.67 4.19 -1.50
CA SER A 73 4.10 2.97 -2.19
C SER A 73 3.19 1.77 -1.90
N SER A 74 3.24 0.80 -2.82
CA SER A 74 2.69 -0.55 -2.63
C SER A 74 3.79 -1.57 -2.47
N THR A 75 3.46 -2.67 -1.78
CA THR A 75 4.27 -3.89 -1.75
C THR A 75 3.68 -4.91 -2.72
N ASN A 76 4.49 -5.88 -3.15
CA ASN A 76 4.18 -6.60 -4.37
C ASN A 76 3.23 -7.81 -4.27
N PRO A 77 2.92 -8.45 -3.12
CA PRO A 77 2.06 -9.63 -3.14
C PRO A 77 0.60 -9.36 -3.52
N THR A 78 0.09 -8.17 -3.21
CA THR A 78 -1.26 -7.78 -3.60
C THR A 78 -1.36 -7.47 -5.10
N ARG A 79 -0.23 -7.46 -5.83
CA ARG A 79 -0.12 -6.88 -7.18
C ARG A 79 -0.04 -7.95 -8.28
N PRO A 80 -0.89 -7.90 -9.32
CA PRO A 80 -2.23 -7.29 -9.28
C PRO A 80 -3.18 -8.13 -8.42
N TYR A 81 -4.40 -7.61 -8.19
CA TYR A 81 -5.47 -8.42 -7.61
C TYR A 81 -5.82 -9.60 -8.53
N THR A 82 -5.78 -10.83 -8.02
CA THR A 82 -6.12 -12.06 -8.73
C THR A 82 -7.08 -12.94 -7.94
N VAL A 83 -7.53 -14.05 -8.53
CA VAL A 83 -8.48 -14.98 -7.90
C VAL A 83 -7.97 -15.59 -6.59
N ASN A 84 -6.66 -15.80 -6.45
CA ASN A 84 -6.06 -16.41 -5.26
C ASN A 84 -5.54 -15.39 -4.24
N THR A 85 -5.62 -14.08 -4.56
CA THR A 85 -4.97 -13.05 -3.72
C THR A 85 -5.54 -13.01 -2.32
N LEU A 86 -6.86 -13.12 -2.15
CA LEU A 86 -7.48 -13.04 -0.82
C LEU A 86 -7.13 -14.25 0.05
N ASP A 87 -7.35 -15.46 -0.48
CA ASP A 87 -7.11 -16.69 0.28
C ASP A 87 -5.64 -16.81 0.68
N GLU A 88 -4.72 -16.47 -0.23
CA GLU A 88 -3.28 -16.42 0.07
C GLU A 88 -2.95 -15.41 1.18
N HIS A 89 -3.50 -14.19 1.10
CA HIS A 89 -3.13 -13.13 2.05
C HIS A 89 -3.76 -13.33 3.41
N LEU A 90 -4.96 -13.90 3.48
CA LEU A 90 -5.61 -14.23 4.74
C LEU A 90 -4.77 -15.28 5.48
N ASP A 91 -4.43 -16.39 4.81
CA ASP A 91 -3.62 -17.45 5.42
C ASP A 91 -2.20 -16.96 5.77
N MET A 92 -1.56 -16.18 4.89
CA MET A 92 -0.26 -15.55 5.17
C MET A 92 -0.32 -14.67 6.42
N LEU A 93 -1.34 -13.84 6.57
CA LEU A 93 -1.51 -12.96 7.73
C LEU A 93 -1.70 -13.78 9.01
N MET A 94 -2.57 -14.80 8.97
CA MET A 94 -2.83 -15.69 10.10
C MET A 94 -1.54 -16.35 10.59
N VAL A 95 -0.74 -16.89 9.66
CA VAL A 95 0.55 -17.53 9.97
C VAL A 95 1.54 -16.50 10.52
N CYS A 96 1.72 -15.36 9.86
CA CYS A 96 2.69 -14.33 10.28
C CYS A 96 2.41 -13.78 11.68
N HIS A 97 1.13 -13.70 12.06
CA HIS A 97 0.71 -13.16 13.35
C HIS A 97 0.39 -14.24 14.39
N HIS A 98 0.61 -15.53 14.07
CA HIS A 98 0.30 -16.67 14.95
C HIS A 98 -1.15 -16.65 15.46
N LEU A 99 -2.07 -16.27 14.58
CA LEU A 99 -3.48 -16.18 14.87
C LEU A 99 -4.14 -17.56 14.75
N ASP A 100 -5.21 -17.79 15.50
CA ASP A 100 -5.97 -19.04 15.53
C ASP A 100 -7.33 -18.86 14.87
N ALA A 101 -7.60 -19.65 13.82
CA ALA A 101 -8.88 -19.63 13.09
C ALA A 101 -10.08 -20.04 13.95
N SER A 102 -9.86 -20.64 15.13
CA SER A 102 -10.91 -20.95 16.11
C SER A 102 -11.25 -19.77 17.03
N ILE A 103 -10.43 -18.71 17.06
CA ILE A 103 -10.65 -17.50 17.87
C ILE A 103 -11.37 -16.45 17.01
N THR A 104 -12.47 -15.89 17.52
CA THR A 104 -13.32 -14.97 16.75
C THR A 104 -12.63 -13.63 16.53
N GLU A 105 -11.92 -13.13 17.54
CA GLU A 105 -11.18 -11.88 17.52
C GLU A 105 -10.01 -11.92 16.53
N ASP A 106 -9.34 -13.07 16.42
CA ASP A 106 -8.25 -13.31 15.48
C ASP A 106 -8.75 -13.28 14.03
N ASN A 107 -9.87 -13.94 13.76
CA ASN A 107 -10.54 -13.86 12.46
C ASN A 107 -10.99 -12.42 12.13
N ALA A 108 -11.59 -11.73 13.11
CA ALA A 108 -12.04 -10.35 12.92
C ALA A 108 -10.87 -9.40 12.62
N PHE A 109 -9.73 -9.57 13.29
CA PHE A 109 -8.52 -8.82 12.97
C PHE A 109 -8.03 -9.13 11.56
N ALA A 110 -7.97 -10.40 11.17
CA ALA A 110 -7.50 -10.80 9.85
C ALA A 110 -8.38 -10.27 8.71
N GLU A 111 -9.70 -10.40 8.85
CA GLU A 111 -10.70 -9.88 7.91
C GLU A 111 -10.70 -8.36 7.85
N SER A 112 -10.43 -7.67 8.97
CA SER A 112 -10.31 -6.21 8.99
C SER A 112 -9.12 -5.72 8.17
N ARG A 113 -8.07 -6.54 8.01
CA ARG A 113 -6.80 -6.18 7.35
C ARG A 113 -6.73 -6.64 5.89
N ILE A 114 -7.19 -7.84 5.56
CA ILE A 114 -7.18 -8.39 4.21
C ILE A 114 -8.52 -8.15 3.52
N ARG A 115 -8.60 -7.08 2.72
CA ARG A 115 -9.87 -6.61 2.16
C ARG A 115 -9.86 -6.65 0.64
N ARG A 116 -10.91 -7.22 0.04
CA ARG A 116 -11.06 -7.31 -1.42
C ARG A 116 -11.09 -5.92 -2.06
N GLU A 117 -11.81 -5.02 -1.42
CA GLU A 117 -12.18 -3.70 -1.90
C GLU A 117 -10.95 -2.82 -2.06
N THR A 118 -10.09 -2.76 -1.03
CA THR A 118 -8.89 -1.93 -1.04
C THR A 118 -7.80 -2.53 -1.92
N ILE A 119 -7.61 -3.86 -1.94
CA ILE A 119 -6.68 -4.54 -2.86
C ILE A 119 -7.08 -4.31 -4.33
N ALA A 120 -8.38 -4.36 -4.65
CA ALA A 120 -8.87 -4.06 -5.99
C ALA A 120 -8.75 -2.57 -6.35
N ALA A 121 -9.01 -1.67 -5.39
CA ALA A 121 -8.84 -0.24 -5.59
C ALA A 121 -7.38 0.14 -5.85
N GLU A 122 -6.43 -0.53 -5.18
CA GLU A 122 -4.99 -0.31 -5.34
C GLU A 122 -4.52 -0.51 -6.79
N ASP A 123 -5.09 -1.47 -7.54
CA ASP A 123 -4.79 -1.66 -8.97
C ASP A 123 -5.15 -0.40 -9.78
N ILE A 124 -6.34 0.15 -9.53
CA ILE A 124 -6.86 1.32 -10.23
C ILE A 124 -6.06 2.57 -9.84
N LEU A 125 -5.73 2.73 -8.55
CA LEU A 125 -4.95 3.86 -8.05
C LEU A 125 -3.52 3.85 -8.61
N HIS A 126 -2.94 2.68 -8.86
CA HIS A 126 -1.69 2.57 -9.62
C HIS A 126 -1.82 3.08 -11.05
N ASP A 127 -2.87 2.68 -11.76
CA ASP A 127 -3.10 3.03 -13.17
C ASP A 127 -3.42 4.52 -13.33
N LEU A 128 -4.08 5.13 -12.34
CA LEU A 128 -4.31 6.58 -12.26
C LEU A 128 -3.05 7.37 -11.89
N GLY A 129 -2.01 6.71 -11.36
CA GLY A 129 -0.79 7.37 -10.88
C GLY A 129 -0.91 7.96 -9.48
N ALA A 130 -1.95 7.61 -8.73
CA ALA A 130 -2.17 8.06 -7.35
C ALA A 130 -1.24 7.33 -6.36
N ILE A 131 -0.90 6.06 -6.63
CA ILE A 131 0.22 5.39 -5.96
C ILE A 131 1.47 5.55 -6.81
N SER A 132 2.54 6.04 -6.19
CA SER A 132 3.72 6.52 -6.93
C SER A 132 4.83 5.49 -7.04
N MET A 133 4.85 4.47 -6.17
CA MET A 133 5.99 3.54 -6.05
C MET A 133 5.54 2.08 -5.90
N MET A 134 6.39 1.17 -6.37
CA MET A 134 6.29 -0.28 -6.22
C MET A 134 7.53 -0.80 -5.49
N SER A 135 7.32 -1.66 -4.51
CA SER A 135 8.38 -2.18 -3.64
C SER A 135 8.12 -3.64 -3.27
N SER A 136 9.09 -4.32 -2.67
CA SER A 136 9.00 -5.76 -2.40
C SER A 136 8.24 -6.06 -1.11
N ASP A 137 8.77 -5.59 0.01
CA ASP A 137 8.59 -6.14 1.38
C ASP A 137 9.28 -7.49 1.59
N SER A 138 10.54 -7.58 1.17
CA SER A 138 11.28 -8.84 1.02
C SER A 138 11.19 -9.76 2.25
N GLN A 139 10.55 -10.92 2.07
CA GLN A 139 10.35 -11.94 3.10
C GLN A 139 9.52 -11.50 4.33
N ALA A 140 8.87 -10.34 4.26
CA ALA A 140 8.03 -9.79 5.32
C ALA A 140 6.67 -9.38 4.73
N MET A 141 5.95 -10.35 4.14
CA MET A 141 4.79 -10.10 3.26
C MET A 141 5.15 -9.52 1.89
N GLY A 142 6.25 -10.00 1.29
CA GLY A 142 6.74 -9.52 0.02
C GLY A 142 7.81 -10.37 -0.65
N ARG A 143 7.99 -10.19 -1.96
CA ARG A 143 8.83 -11.05 -2.81
C ARG A 143 9.91 -10.24 -3.51
N VAL A 144 11.15 -10.32 -3.03
CA VAL A 144 12.25 -9.46 -3.52
C VAL A 144 12.47 -9.52 -5.04
N GLY A 145 12.34 -10.70 -5.65
CA GLY A 145 12.57 -10.92 -7.08
C GLY A 145 11.41 -10.50 -7.99
N GLU A 146 10.27 -10.04 -7.45
CA GLU A 146 9.04 -9.87 -8.22
C GLU A 146 8.59 -8.41 -8.41
N VAL A 147 9.32 -7.40 -7.90
CA VAL A 147 8.92 -5.98 -8.01
C VAL A 147 8.66 -5.57 -9.46
N VAL A 148 9.62 -5.86 -10.35
CA VAL A 148 9.53 -5.53 -11.78
C VAL A 148 8.35 -6.24 -12.43
N MET A 149 8.24 -7.57 -12.24
CA MET A 149 7.22 -8.36 -12.93
C MET A 149 5.80 -8.02 -12.42
N ARG A 150 5.61 -7.82 -11.11
CA ARG A 150 4.30 -7.44 -10.56
C ARG A 150 3.86 -6.06 -11.03
N THR A 151 4.80 -5.14 -11.21
CA THR A 151 4.50 -3.82 -11.77
C THR A 151 3.94 -3.95 -13.20
N TRP A 152 4.57 -4.74 -14.05
CA TRP A 152 4.09 -4.96 -15.43
C TRP A 152 2.82 -5.80 -15.51
N GLN A 153 2.64 -6.79 -14.65
CA GLN A 153 1.38 -7.55 -14.55
C GLN A 153 0.21 -6.65 -14.16
N THR A 154 0.45 -5.68 -13.27
CA THR A 154 -0.55 -4.67 -12.89
C THR A 154 -0.90 -3.77 -14.07
N ALA A 155 0.11 -3.25 -14.79
CA ALA A 155 -0.11 -2.46 -16.01
C ALA A 155 -0.91 -3.25 -17.07
N HIS A 156 -0.55 -4.52 -17.28
CA HIS A 156 -1.24 -5.41 -18.21
C HIS A 156 -2.70 -5.61 -17.81
N LYS A 157 -2.99 -5.97 -16.56
CA LYS A 157 -4.36 -6.16 -16.07
C LYS A 157 -5.19 -4.90 -16.26
N MET A 158 -4.64 -3.74 -15.90
CA MET A 158 -5.33 -2.46 -16.02
C MET A 158 -5.61 -2.07 -17.47
N LYS A 159 -4.68 -2.35 -18.41
CA LYS A 159 -4.98 -2.25 -19.83
C LYS A 159 -6.14 -3.15 -20.25
N THR A 160 -6.10 -4.43 -19.86
CA THR A 160 -7.14 -5.40 -20.23
C THR A 160 -8.53 -5.00 -19.71
N GLN A 161 -8.61 -4.44 -18.51
CA GLN A 161 -9.90 -4.08 -17.89
C GLN A 161 -10.37 -2.65 -18.20
N ARG A 162 -9.45 -1.71 -18.42
CA ARG A 162 -9.76 -0.27 -18.53
C ARG A 162 -9.44 0.33 -19.90
N GLY A 163 -8.79 -0.42 -20.80
CA GLY A 163 -8.35 0.07 -22.10
C GLY A 163 -7.12 1.00 -22.00
N SER A 164 -6.90 1.81 -23.02
CA SER A 164 -5.81 2.81 -23.04
C SER A 164 -6.03 3.90 -22.00
N LEU A 165 -4.96 4.46 -21.43
CA LEU A 165 -5.06 5.66 -20.62
C LEU A 165 -5.50 6.86 -21.49
N LYS A 166 -6.01 7.92 -20.84
CA LYS A 166 -6.40 9.15 -21.56
C LYS A 166 -5.21 9.82 -22.24
N GLU A 167 -4.03 9.66 -21.65
CA GLU A 167 -2.76 10.22 -22.10
C GLU A 167 -2.05 9.32 -23.12
N ASP A 168 -2.50 8.06 -23.31
CA ASP A 168 -2.00 7.19 -24.37
C ASP A 168 -2.55 7.60 -25.74
N VAL A 169 -1.79 7.28 -26.79
CA VAL A 169 -2.25 7.42 -28.18
C VAL A 169 -2.85 6.09 -28.66
N SER A 170 -3.69 6.12 -29.69
CA SER A 170 -4.39 4.92 -30.19
C SER A 170 -3.49 3.75 -30.63
N ARG A 171 -2.21 4.03 -30.91
CA ARG A 171 -1.26 3.04 -31.47
C ARG A 171 -0.43 2.30 -30.41
N ASN A 172 -0.25 2.85 -29.21
CA ASN A 172 0.67 2.29 -28.21
C ASN A 172 0.31 2.70 -26.78
N ASP A 173 0.87 1.99 -25.81
CA ASP A 173 0.69 2.24 -24.37
C ASP A 173 1.91 2.95 -23.76
N ASN A 174 2.60 3.81 -24.54
CA ASN A 174 3.87 4.39 -24.09
C ASN A 174 3.71 5.24 -22.83
N PHE A 175 2.59 5.93 -22.66
CA PHE A 175 2.38 6.73 -21.46
C PHE A 175 2.14 5.84 -20.25
N ARG A 176 1.31 4.77 -20.39
CA ARG A 176 1.18 3.74 -19.35
C ARG A 176 2.53 3.13 -19.01
N ALA A 177 3.31 2.73 -20.02
CA ALA A 177 4.63 2.13 -19.79
C ALA A 177 5.58 3.05 -19.02
N LYS A 178 5.60 4.35 -19.37
CA LYS A 178 6.37 5.37 -18.63
C LYS A 178 5.87 5.56 -17.20
N ARG A 179 4.54 5.62 -17.00
CA ARG A 179 3.93 5.73 -15.66
C ARG A 179 4.31 4.54 -14.77
N TYR A 180 4.33 3.33 -15.31
CA TYR A 180 4.61 2.12 -14.53
C TYR A 180 6.11 1.86 -14.33
N ILE A 181 6.97 2.12 -15.32
CA ILE A 181 8.42 1.98 -15.14
C ILE A 181 8.96 3.00 -14.12
N ALA A 182 8.35 4.18 -14.00
CA ALA A 182 8.76 5.19 -13.01
C ALA A 182 8.48 4.78 -11.55
N LYS A 183 7.79 3.65 -11.31
CA LYS A 183 7.43 3.19 -9.96
C LYS A 183 8.53 2.37 -9.29
N TYR A 184 9.57 1.93 -10.02
CA TYR A 184 10.70 1.14 -9.50
C TYR A 184 11.99 1.44 -10.30
#